data_AF-A0AB32UZJ0-F1
#
_entry.id   AF-A0AB32UZJ0-F1
#
_cell.length_a   1.000
_cell.length_b   1.000
_cell.length_c   1.000
_cell.angle_alpha   90.00
_cell.angle_beta   90.00
_cell.angle_gamma   90.00
#
_symmetry.space_group_name_H-M   'P 1'
#
loop_
_entity.id
_entity.type
_entity.pdbx_description
1 polymer ?
#
loop_
_entity_poly.entity_id
_entity_poly.type
_entity_poly.pdbx_seq_one_letter_code
_entity_poly.pdbx_strand_id
1 'polypeptide(L)'
;MGGRGVLMVCLVLGLLMGHSHSDTSFQICYCGCFVSCVITPGNNAFSCAINCLQECIFRNYLVEDTQYFCKLGCSTSKCTSLSSKENPAEANVGSCVDSCSDTCAVKN
;
A
#
# COMPACT_ATOMS: atom_id res chain seq x y z
N MET A 1 -3.80 23.14 -27.15
CA MET A 1 -2.74 22.61 -26.27
C MET A 1 -3.42 21.98 -25.05
N GLY A 2 -3.41 20.66 -24.90
CA GLY A 2 -4.09 20.02 -23.75
C GLY A 2 -3.77 18.54 -23.52
N GLY A 3 -3.35 17.80 -24.55
CA GLY A 3 -3.05 16.37 -24.40
C GLY A 3 -1.74 16.06 -23.66
N ARG A 4 -0.74 16.95 -23.71
CA ARG A 4 0.59 16.68 -23.12
C ARG A 4 0.56 16.61 -21.59
N GLY A 5 -0.29 17.42 -20.94
CA GLY A 5 -0.46 17.38 -19.48
C GLY A 5 -1.19 16.12 -19.03
N VAL A 6 -2.27 15.76 -19.74
CA VAL A 6 -3.04 14.53 -19.47
C VAL A 6 -2.16 13.29 -19.64
N LEU A 7 -1.37 13.22 -20.71
CA LEU A 7 -0.45 12.11 -20.96
C LEU A 7 0.61 11.96 -19.86
N MET A 8 1.17 13.08 -19.36
CA MET A 8 2.14 13.02 -18.27
C MET A 8 1.51 12.55 -16.95
N VAL A 9 0.29 13.00 -16.63
CA VAL A 9 -0.45 12.53 -15.44
C VAL A 9 -0.76 11.04 -15.56
N CYS A 10 -1.22 10.57 -16.72
CA CYS A 10 -1.48 9.14 -16.96
C CYS A 10 -0.21 8.29 -16.86
N LEU A 11 0.92 8.76 -17.38
CA LEU A 11 2.19 8.04 -17.30
C LEU A 11 2.72 7.98 -15.86
N VAL A 12 2.63 9.08 -15.11
CA VAL A 12 3.03 9.10 -13.69
C VAL A 12 2.16 8.15 -12.87
N LEU A 13 0.84 8.18 -13.05
CA LEU A 13 -0.09 7.26 -12.38
C LEU A 13 0.16 5.79 -12.78
N GLY A 14 0.40 5.51 -14.06
CA GLY A 14 0.69 4.16 -14.54
C GLY A 14 2.03 3.60 -14.04
N LEU A 15 3.05 4.45 -13.88
CA LEU A 15 4.35 4.06 -13.31
C LEU A 15 4.26 3.80 -11.80
N LEU A 16 3.44 4.59 -11.08
CA LEU A 16 3.14 4.37 -9.66
C LEU A 16 2.41 3.04 -9.41
N MET A 17 1.53 2.64 -10.34
CA MET A 17 0.78 1.38 -10.28
C MET A 17 1.62 0.16 -10.70
N GLY A 18 2.74 0.34 -11.40
CA GLY A 18 3.51 -0.76 -12.00
C GLY A 18 4.59 -1.40 -11.12
N HIS A 19 4.75 -0.98 -9.86
CA HIS A 19 5.92 -1.37 -9.04
C HIS A 19 5.62 -2.06 -7.70
N SER A 20 4.38 -2.46 -7.44
CA SER A 20 4.01 -2.99 -6.13
C SER A 20 3.44 -4.41 -6.22
N HIS A 21 4.14 -5.37 -5.62
CA HIS A 21 3.70 -6.78 -5.43
C HIS A 21 2.49 -6.91 -4.47
N SER A 22 1.56 -5.95 -4.48
CA SER A 22 0.40 -5.84 -3.60
C SER A 22 -0.91 -5.52 -4.35
N ASP A 23 -0.99 -5.85 -5.64
CA ASP A 23 -2.18 -5.56 -6.48
C ASP A 23 -3.47 -6.31 -6.10
N THR A 24 -3.39 -7.34 -5.25
CA THR A 24 -4.57 -8.13 -4.85
C THR A 24 -5.52 -7.34 -3.94
N SER A 25 -5.01 -6.51 -3.02
CA SER A 25 -5.85 -5.76 -2.06
C SER A 25 -6.66 -4.67 -2.74
N PHE A 26 -6.04 -3.94 -3.69
CA PHE A 26 -6.72 -2.92 -4.48
C PHE A 26 -7.81 -3.52 -5.37
N GLN A 27 -7.50 -4.61 -6.08
CA GLN A 27 -8.46 -5.27 -6.96
C GLN A 27 -9.69 -5.78 -6.19
N ILE A 28 -9.48 -6.45 -5.05
CA ILE A 28 -10.59 -6.94 -4.20
C ILE A 28 -11.43 -5.76 -3.68
N CYS A 29 -10.78 -4.70 -3.19
CA CYS A 29 -11.48 -3.50 -2.72
C CYS A 29 -12.30 -2.84 -3.83
N TYR A 30 -11.69 -2.61 -5.00
CA TYR A 30 -12.31 -1.88 -6.10
C TYR A 30 -13.49 -2.67 -6.67
N CYS A 31 -13.31 -3.96 -6.96
CA CYS A 31 -14.39 -4.80 -7.48
C CYS A 31 -15.56 -4.91 -6.48
N GLY A 32 -15.27 -5.14 -5.19
CA GLY A 32 -16.31 -5.24 -4.17
C GLY A 32 -17.09 -3.94 -3.99
N CYS A 33 -16.39 -2.80 -3.93
CA CYS A 33 -17.01 -1.48 -3.84
C CYS A 33 -17.84 -1.17 -5.10
N PHE A 34 -17.27 -1.40 -6.29
CA PHE A 34 -17.89 -1.03 -7.54
C PHE A 34 -19.21 -1.78 -7.76
N VAL A 35 -19.20 -3.10 -7.57
CA VAL A 35 -20.43 -3.92 -7.67
C VAL A 35 -21.48 -3.43 -6.69
N SER A 36 -21.09 -3.21 -5.41
CA SER A 36 -22.01 -2.74 -4.36
C SER A 36 -22.58 -1.34 -4.66
N CYS A 37 -21.79 -0.46 -5.28
CA CYS A 37 -22.23 0.88 -5.64
C CYS A 37 -23.22 0.88 -6.81
N VAL A 38 -22.95 0.08 -7.86
CA VAL A 38 -23.77 0.04 -9.09
C VAL A 38 -25.13 -0.62 -8.85
N ILE A 39 -25.23 -1.60 -7.93
CA ILE A 39 -26.52 -2.20 -7.56
C ILE A 39 -27.40 -1.26 -6.72
N THR A 40 -26.84 -0.16 -6.20
CA THR A 40 -27.58 0.83 -5.42
C THR A 40 -28.39 1.74 -6.35
N PRO A 41 -29.72 1.85 -6.19
CA PRO A 41 -30.56 2.66 -7.05
C PRO A 41 -30.14 4.14 -7.01
N GLY A 42 -30.08 4.79 -8.17
CA GLY A 42 -29.72 6.21 -8.29
C GLY A 42 -28.23 6.48 -8.52
N ASN A 43 -27.38 5.46 -8.39
CA ASN A 43 -25.98 5.56 -8.75
C ASN A 43 -25.74 5.18 -10.22
N ASN A 44 -24.79 5.85 -10.85
CA ASN A 44 -24.33 5.57 -12.20
C ASN A 44 -22.89 5.03 -12.17
N ALA A 45 -22.58 4.15 -13.12
CA ALA A 45 -21.31 3.42 -13.17
C ALA A 45 -20.08 4.34 -13.09
N PHE A 46 -20.14 5.52 -13.72
CA PHE A 46 -19.05 6.49 -13.67
C PHE A 46 -18.81 7.07 -12.27
N SER A 47 -19.88 7.47 -11.56
CA SER A 47 -19.76 7.97 -10.17
C SER A 47 -19.23 6.87 -9.25
N CYS A 48 -19.70 5.64 -9.42
CA CYS A 48 -19.20 4.49 -8.67
C CYS A 48 -17.72 4.21 -8.93
N ALA A 49 -17.28 4.28 -10.19
CA ALA A 49 -15.88 4.07 -10.53
C ALA A 49 -14.97 5.08 -9.81
N ILE A 50 -15.36 6.36 -9.79
CA ILE A 50 -14.56 7.41 -9.13
C ILE A 50 -14.57 7.25 -7.61
N ASN A 51 -15.74 7.09 -7.00
CA ASN A 51 -15.85 6.95 -5.54
C ASN A 51 -15.09 5.73 -5.02
N CYS A 52 -15.25 4.58 -5.68
CA CYS A 52 -14.54 3.36 -5.28
C CYS A 52 -13.05 3.43 -5.51
N LEU A 53 -12.60 4.10 -6.58
CA LEU A 53 -11.18 4.34 -6.80
C LEU A 53 -10.59 5.17 -5.64
N GLN A 54 -11.25 6.26 -5.26
CA GLN A 54 -10.78 7.14 -4.20
C GLN A 54 -10.75 6.44 -2.82
N GLU A 55 -11.83 5.75 -2.46
CA GLU A 55 -11.94 4.94 -1.23
C GLU A 55 -10.83 3.89 -1.15
N CYS A 56 -10.63 3.12 -2.22
CA CYS A 56 -9.67 2.02 -2.23
C CYS A 56 -8.22 2.49 -2.29
N ILE A 57 -7.92 3.60 -2.97
CA ILE A 57 -6.58 4.20 -2.92
C ILE A 57 -6.28 4.70 -1.50
N PHE A 58 -7.21 5.44 -0.88
CA PHE A 58 -7.00 5.97 0.46
C PHE A 58 -6.83 4.86 1.49
N ARG A 59 -7.63 3.79 1.40
CA ARG A 59 -7.48 2.61 2.25
C ARG A 59 -6.12 1.94 2.08
N ASN A 60 -5.65 1.75 0.84
CA ASN A 60 -4.34 1.14 0.60
C ASN A 60 -3.20 2.02 1.14
N TYR A 61 -3.29 3.34 0.98
CA TYR A 61 -2.32 4.28 1.56
C TYR A 61 -2.27 4.18 3.09
N LEU A 62 -3.43 4.16 3.76
CA LEU A 62 -3.48 4.00 5.23
C LEU A 62 -2.92 2.66 5.70
N VAL A 63 -3.19 1.57 4.97
CA VAL A 63 -2.64 0.25 5.31
C VAL A 63 -1.13 0.25 5.15
N GLU A 64 -0.59 0.78 4.05
CA GLU A 64 0.85 0.89 3.81
C GLU A 64 1.54 1.72 4.91
N ASP A 65 0.98 2.87 5.25
CA ASP A 65 1.49 3.75 6.30
C ASP A 65 1.47 3.06 7.68
N THR A 66 0.39 2.36 8.01
CA THR A 66 0.28 1.59 9.25
C THR A 66 1.32 0.47 9.32
N GLN A 67 1.52 -0.27 8.22
CA GLN A 67 2.55 -1.32 8.15
C GLN A 67 3.95 -0.75 8.27
N TYR A 68 4.21 0.39 7.63
CA TYR A 68 5.48 1.10 7.72
C TYR A 68 5.77 1.51 9.17
N PHE A 69 4.83 2.16 9.85
CA PHE A 69 4.99 2.57 11.25
C PHE A 69 5.12 1.37 12.19
N CYS A 70 4.39 0.28 11.94
CA CYS A 70 4.54 -0.97 12.69
C CYS A 70 5.96 -1.54 12.53
N LYS A 71 6.45 -1.66 11.30
CA LYS A 71 7.77 -2.22 11.00
C LYS A 71 8.89 -1.37 11.59
N LEU A 72 8.77 -0.04 11.47
CA LEU A 72 9.72 0.92 12.04
C LEU A 72 9.75 0.84 13.57
N GLY A 73 8.58 0.84 14.21
CA GLY A 73 8.45 0.74 15.66
C GLY A 73 9.01 -0.57 16.21
N CYS A 74 8.67 -1.70 15.58
CA CYS A 74 9.20 -3.01 15.93
C CYS A 74 10.73 -3.05 15.80
N SER A 75 11.27 -2.62 14.66
CA SER A 75 12.71 -2.65 14.40
C SER A 75 13.47 -1.77 15.39
N THR A 76 12.97 -0.56 15.65
CA THR A 76 13.58 0.38 16.60
C THR A 76 13.59 -0.21 18.02
N SER A 77 12.50 -0.87 18.43
CA SER A 77 12.38 -1.47 19.76
C SER A 77 13.20 -2.74 19.95
N LYS A 78 13.31 -3.58 18.91
CA LYS A 78 13.84 -4.95 19.03
C LYS A 78 15.21 -5.16 18.40
N CYS A 79 15.51 -4.45 17.31
CA CYS A 79 16.68 -4.72 16.50
C CYS A 79 17.86 -3.76 16.78
N THR A 80 17.60 -2.57 17.32
CA THR A 80 18.63 -1.53 17.56
C THR A 80 19.77 -2.02 18.46
N SER A 81 19.48 -2.87 19.45
CA SER A 81 20.50 -3.41 20.38
C SER A 81 21.36 -4.52 19.79
N LEU A 82 21.02 -5.05 18.61
CA LEU A 82 21.76 -6.12 17.95
C LEU A 82 23.02 -5.63 17.25
N SER A 83 23.09 -4.33 16.94
CA SER A 83 24.20 -3.73 16.20
C SER A 83 25.10 -2.90 17.12
N SER A 84 26.41 -2.93 16.88
CA SER A 84 27.40 -2.12 17.59
C SER A 84 28.42 -1.53 16.62
N LYS A 85 29.20 -0.55 17.09
CA LYS A 85 30.21 0.13 16.27
C LYS A 85 31.31 -0.80 15.74
N GLU A 86 31.65 -1.84 16.50
CA GLU A 86 32.70 -2.79 16.16
C GLU A 86 32.16 -4.02 15.41
N ASN A 87 30.89 -4.36 15.61
CA ASN A 87 30.23 -5.44 14.90
C ASN A 87 28.79 -5.05 14.53
N PRO A 88 28.52 -4.80 13.25
CA PRO A 88 27.18 -4.41 12.79
C PRO A 88 26.16 -5.54 12.86
N ALA A 89 26.60 -6.80 13.04
CA ALA A 89 25.76 -8.00 13.16
C ALA A 89 24.67 -8.10 12.07
N GLU A 90 25.06 -7.81 10.82
CA GLU A 90 24.13 -7.62 9.69
C GLU A 90 23.12 -8.75 9.52
N ALA A 91 23.54 -10.01 9.66
CA ALA A 91 22.65 -11.16 9.54
C ALA A 91 21.57 -11.19 10.64
N ASN A 92 21.94 -10.85 11.89
CA ASN A 92 21.02 -10.82 13.02
C ASN A 92 20.06 -9.63 12.92
N VAL A 93 20.57 -8.47 12.51
CA VAL A 93 19.76 -7.28 12.27
C VAL A 93 18.78 -7.53 11.11
N GLY A 94 19.24 -8.13 10.01
CA GLY A 94 18.41 -8.51 8.87
C GLY A 94 17.28 -9.45 9.29
N SER A 95 17.61 -10.57 9.94
CA SER A 95 16.60 -11.53 10.43
C SER A 95 15.60 -10.90 11.42
N CYS A 96 16.05 -9.97 12.26
CA CYS A 96 15.16 -9.23 13.17
C CYS A 96 14.19 -8.32 12.42
N VAL A 97 14.66 -7.58 11.40
CA VAL A 97 13.82 -6.72 10.56
C VAL A 97 12.83 -7.54 9.73
N ASP A 98 13.22 -8.72 9.25
CA ASP A 98 12.33 -9.64 8.55
C ASP A 98 11.23 -10.15 9.48
N SER A 99 11.57 -10.58 10.70
CA SER A 99 10.58 -10.98 11.70
C SER A 99 9.60 -9.85 12.06
N CYS A 100 10.07 -8.60 12.13
CA CYS A 100 9.21 -7.44 12.29
C CYS A 100 8.30 -7.21 11.07
N SER A 101 8.77 -7.50 9.86
CA SER A 101 7.97 -7.42 8.63
C SER A 101 6.84 -8.45 8.63
N ASP A 102 7.14 -9.68 9.01
CA ASP A 102 6.15 -10.76 9.13
C ASP A 102 5.11 -10.46 10.21
N THR A 103 5.55 -9.90 11.34
CA THR A 103 4.66 -9.51 12.44
C THR A 103 3.68 -8.40 12.02
N CYS A 104 4.15 -7.47 11.18
CA CYS A 104 3.37 -6.33 10.70
C CYS A 104 2.63 -6.61 9.38
N ALA A 105 2.73 -7.81 8.83
CA ALA A 105 2.01 -8.20 7.63
C ALA A 105 0.50 -8.26 7.91
N VAL A 106 -0.32 -7.59 7.09
CA VAL A 106 -1.77 -7.73 7.15
C VAL A 106 -2.13 -9.14 6.69
N LYS A 107 -2.76 -9.91 7.58
CA LYS A 107 -3.30 -11.23 7.24
C LYS A 107 -4.64 -11.04 6.52
N ASN A 108 -4.71 -11.51 5.28
CA ASN A 108 -5.96 -11.59 4.50
C ASN A 108 -6.88 -12.68 5.05
#